data_AF-A0A2W5T0U7-F1
#
_entry.id   AF-A0A2W5T0U7-F1
#
_cell.length_a   1.000
_cell.length_b   1.000
_cell.length_c   1.000
_cell.angle_alpha   90.00
_cell.angle_beta   90.00
_cell.angle_gamma   90.00
#
_symmetry.space_group_name_H-M   'P 1'
#
loop_
_entity.id
_entity.type
_entity.pdbx_description
1 polymer ?
#
loop_
_entity_poly.entity_id
_entity_poly.type
_entity_poly.pdbx_seq_one_letter_code
_entity_poly.pdbx_strand_id
1 'polypeptide(L)'
;MADIISLQELADAKLDAQSLEQFINGDVDEEVLTRLSQQYPTIKKLIRDYQKYNGRAYKTYAEMDADKANLSSKTKVTVTNDETASNNGDWQWDGAVFTKSAYDPVNLTKNVIDISSFKVSQLNENNISLVDFRPASGFAWAVNSFNTLIFCSAVKNAAVNFLSIPSWYISNFDYLRVRVL
;
A
#
# COMPACT_ATOMS: atom_id res chain seq x y z
N MET A 1 24.05 51.69 -9.55
CA MET A 1 23.82 52.07 -10.96
C MET A 1 23.68 50.77 -11.72
N ALA A 2 22.62 50.60 -12.52
CA ALA A 2 22.55 49.45 -13.42
C ALA A 2 23.66 49.62 -14.46
N ASP A 3 24.51 48.61 -14.64
CA ASP A 3 25.52 48.64 -15.69
C ASP A 3 24.82 48.79 -17.05
N ILE A 4 25.41 49.62 -17.90
CA ILE A 4 24.89 49.85 -19.25
C ILE A 4 25.10 48.56 -20.03
N ILE A 5 23.98 47.95 -20.47
CA ILE A 5 24.00 46.78 -21.34
C ILE A 5 24.76 47.12 -22.62
N SER A 6 25.76 46.30 -22.95
CA SER A 6 26.52 46.41 -24.19
C SER A 6 25.69 45.97 -25.39
N LEU A 7 26.06 46.46 -26.59
CA LEU A 7 25.42 46.05 -27.84
C LEU A 7 25.54 44.53 -28.07
N GLN A 8 26.62 43.91 -27.60
CA GLN A 8 26.83 42.47 -27.71
C GLN A 8 25.85 41.69 -26.83
N GLU A 9 25.65 42.12 -25.58
CA GLU A 9 24.67 41.48 -24.69
C GLU A 9 23.24 41.58 -25.23
N LEU A 10 22.91 42.69 -25.90
CA LEU A 10 21.60 42.86 -26.55
C LEU A 10 21.43 41.90 -27.76
N ALA A 11 22.49 41.70 -28.54
CA ALA A 11 22.51 40.77 -29.65
C ALA A 11 22.41 39.31 -29.19
N ASP A 12 23.16 38.96 -28.15
CA ASP A 12 23.12 37.63 -27.52
C ASP A 12 21.73 37.34 -26.93
N ALA A 13 21.12 38.31 -26.24
CA ALA A 13 19.78 38.17 -25.69
C ALA A 13 18.72 37.95 -26.77
N LYS A 14 18.86 38.58 -27.94
CA LYS A 14 17.96 38.36 -29.08
C LYS A 14 18.06 36.93 -29.62
N LEU A 15 19.27 36.38 -29.72
CA LEU A 15 19.48 34.99 -30.15
C LEU A 15 18.96 33.99 -29.10
N ASP A 16 19.21 34.25 -27.82
CA ASP A 16 18.73 33.41 -26.73
C ASP A 16 17.18 33.43 -26.68
N ALA A 17 16.53 34.56 -27.00
CA ALA A 17 15.07 34.65 -27.12
C ALA A 17 14.49 33.77 -28.23
N GLN A 18 15.19 33.59 -29.36
CA GLN A 18 14.75 32.67 -30.43
C GLN A 18 14.80 31.22 -29.95
N SER A 19 15.86 30.83 -29.23
CA SER A 19 15.95 29.49 -28.64
C SER A 19 14.87 29.26 -27.58
N LEU A 20 14.48 30.29 -26.82
CA LEU A 20 13.38 30.18 -25.86
C LEU A 20 12.03 30.00 -26.56
N GLU A 21 11.79 30.73 -27.65
CA GLU A 21 10.57 30.57 -28.46
C GLU A 21 10.46 29.16 -29.04
N GLN A 22 11.56 28.62 -29.58
CA GLN A 22 11.62 27.25 -30.06
C GLN A 22 11.42 26.23 -28.93
N PHE A 23 11.97 26.47 -27.74
CA PHE A 23 11.77 25.58 -26.59
C PHE A 23 10.29 25.49 -26.20
N ILE A 24 9.56 26.60 -26.24
CA ILE A 24 8.14 26.68 -25.86
C ILE A 24 7.22 26.16 -26.98
N ASN A 25 7.45 26.60 -28.22
CA ASN A 25 6.51 26.41 -29.33
C ASN A 25 6.92 25.32 -30.33
N GLY A 26 8.16 24.84 -30.24
CA GLY A 26 8.73 23.83 -31.15
C GLY A 26 7.95 22.52 -31.17
N ASP A 27 8.32 21.66 -32.10
CA ASP A 27 7.58 20.42 -32.35
C ASP A 27 7.89 19.33 -31.30
N VAL A 28 7.08 18.27 -31.29
CA VAL A 28 7.11 17.17 -30.32
C VAL A 28 8.39 16.33 -30.41
N ASP A 29 9.10 16.38 -31.54
CA ASP A 29 10.35 15.64 -31.77
C ASP A 29 11.60 16.52 -31.83
N GLU A 30 11.43 17.83 -31.68
CA GLU A 30 12.50 18.80 -31.87
C GLU A 30 13.38 18.93 -30.62
N GLU A 31 14.67 19.21 -30.87
CA GLU A 31 15.64 19.60 -29.86
C GLU A 31 16.22 20.94 -30.24
N VAL A 32 16.24 21.85 -29.26
CA VAL A 32 16.68 23.22 -29.44
C VAL A 32 18.13 23.33 -29.00
N LEU A 33 19.00 23.75 -29.91
CA LEU A 33 20.39 24.07 -29.61
C LEU A 33 20.48 25.55 -29.20
N THR A 34 20.87 25.81 -27.97
CA THR A 34 21.12 27.18 -27.50
C THR A 34 22.46 27.70 -28.02
N ARG A 35 22.64 29.03 -27.97
CA ARG A 35 23.91 29.68 -28.31
C ARG A 35 25.09 29.14 -27.49
N LEU A 36 24.84 28.71 -26.26
CA LEU A 36 25.84 28.11 -25.35
C LEU A 36 26.12 26.63 -25.66
N SER A 37 25.69 26.13 -26.83
CA SER A 37 25.85 24.73 -27.25
C SER A 37 25.19 23.73 -26.30
N GLN A 38 24.11 24.15 -25.62
CA GLN A 38 23.30 23.24 -24.81
C GLN A 38 22.08 22.79 -25.60
N GLN A 39 21.79 21.50 -25.55
CA GLN A 39 20.66 20.90 -26.26
C GLN A 39 19.53 20.65 -25.26
N TYR A 40 18.39 21.30 -25.49
CA TYR A 40 17.19 21.13 -24.66
C TYR A 40 16.04 20.56 -25.49
N PRO A 41 15.28 19.58 -24.98
CA PRO A 41 14.04 19.15 -25.62
C PRO A 41 13.01 20.27 -25.57
N THR A 42 12.11 20.35 -26.54
CA THR A 42 10.95 21.26 -26.44
C THR A 42 10.04 20.87 -25.28
N ILE A 43 9.19 21.80 -24.83
CA ILE A 43 8.15 21.51 -23.82
C ILE A 43 7.25 20.37 -24.29
N LYS A 44 6.89 20.35 -25.58
CA LYS A 44 6.04 19.27 -26.13
C LYS A 44 6.71 17.91 -26.06
N LYS A 45 8.01 17.84 -26.42
CA LYS A 45 8.80 16.61 -26.29
C LYS A 45 8.87 16.16 -24.84
N LEU A 46 9.15 17.08 -23.92
CA LEU A 46 9.20 16.79 -22.48
C LEU A 46 7.87 16.23 -21.96
N ILE A 47 6.74 16.84 -22.34
CA ILE A 47 5.40 16.37 -21.94
C ILE A 47 5.11 14.99 -22.52
N ARG A 48 5.40 14.76 -23.81
CA ARG A 48 5.20 13.45 -24.43
C ARG A 48 6.02 12.38 -23.72
N ASP A 49 7.29 12.67 -23.45
CA ASP A 49 8.19 11.75 -22.78
C ASP A 49 7.70 11.46 -21.36
N TYR A 50 7.26 12.49 -20.63
CA TYR A 50 6.63 12.30 -19.32
C TYR A 50 5.38 11.41 -19.39
N GLN A 51 4.48 11.64 -20.35
CA GLN A 51 3.30 10.80 -20.55
C GLN A 51 3.66 9.36 -20.97
N LYS A 52 4.70 9.20 -21.79
CA LYS A 52 5.15 7.91 -22.28
C LYS A 52 5.72 7.04 -21.17
N TYR A 53 6.48 7.64 -20.24
CA TYR A 53 7.21 6.95 -19.18
C TYR A 53 6.46 6.87 -17.85
N ASN A 54 5.42 7.68 -17.65
CA ASN A 54 4.69 7.71 -16.40
C ASN A 54 3.43 6.82 -16.42
N GLY A 55 3.60 5.54 -16.04
CA GLY A 55 2.51 4.70 -15.54
C GLY A 55 1.65 4.03 -16.61
N ARG A 56 2.25 3.27 -17.53
CA ARG A 56 1.49 2.39 -18.42
C ARG A 56 0.93 1.19 -17.64
N ALA A 57 -0.35 0.93 -17.84
CA ALA A 57 -1.02 -0.25 -17.30
C ALA A 57 -1.49 -1.14 -18.47
N TYR A 58 -1.22 -2.43 -18.37
CA TYR A 58 -1.65 -3.44 -19.32
C TYR A 58 -2.68 -4.36 -18.65
N LYS A 59 -3.56 -4.95 -19.46
CA LYS A 59 -4.50 -5.94 -18.95
C LYS A 59 -3.75 -7.24 -18.68
N THR A 60 -2.89 -7.66 -19.61
CA THR A 60 -2.16 -8.93 -19.54
C THR A 60 -0.65 -8.75 -19.70
N TYR A 61 0.13 -9.74 -19.27
CA TYR A 61 1.57 -9.78 -19.46
C TYR A 61 1.95 -9.91 -20.94
N ALA A 62 1.14 -10.62 -21.73
CA ALA A 62 1.36 -10.77 -23.17
C ALA A 62 1.24 -9.42 -23.91
N GLU A 63 0.27 -8.58 -23.54
CA GLU A 63 0.15 -7.21 -24.07
C GLU A 63 1.36 -6.35 -23.69
N MET A 64 1.84 -6.50 -22.44
CA MET A 64 3.04 -5.80 -21.97
C MET A 64 4.31 -6.23 -22.73
N ASP A 65 4.51 -7.54 -22.95
CA ASP A 65 5.67 -8.04 -23.69
C ASP A 65 5.62 -7.66 -25.17
N ALA A 66 4.43 -7.59 -25.77
CA ALA A 66 4.25 -7.11 -27.13
C ALA A 66 4.62 -5.62 -27.27
N ASP A 67 4.38 -4.82 -26.23
CA ASP A 67 4.66 -3.37 -26.24
C ASP A 67 6.11 -3.01 -25.86
N LYS A 68 6.98 -4.00 -25.60
CA LYS A 68 8.37 -3.77 -25.14
C LYS A 68 9.20 -2.86 -26.05
N ALA A 69 8.94 -2.89 -27.36
CA ALA A 69 9.64 -2.04 -28.33
C ALA A 69 9.26 -0.55 -28.18
N ASN A 70 8.10 -0.25 -27.59
CA ASN A 70 7.62 1.11 -27.38
C ASN A 70 7.98 1.65 -25.99
N LEU A 71 8.53 0.81 -25.11
CA LEU A 71 8.96 1.18 -23.77
C LEU A 71 10.44 1.58 -23.76
N SER A 72 10.76 2.74 -23.19
CA SER A 72 12.17 3.08 -22.94
C SER A 72 12.67 2.42 -21.67
N SER A 73 13.99 2.20 -21.60
CA SER A 73 14.65 1.65 -20.41
C SER A 73 14.28 2.41 -19.13
N LYS A 74 14.21 1.69 -18.01
CA LYS A 74 13.86 2.19 -16.66
C LYS A 74 12.41 2.66 -16.52
N THR A 75 11.50 2.13 -17.34
CA THR A 75 10.07 2.41 -17.21
C THR A 75 9.41 1.45 -16.22
N LYS A 76 8.45 1.95 -15.43
CA LYS A 76 7.56 1.14 -14.61
C LYS A 76 6.26 0.87 -15.37
N VAL A 77 5.82 -0.38 -15.38
CA VAL A 77 4.56 -0.80 -15.98
C VAL A 77 3.78 -1.68 -15.00
N THR A 78 2.45 -1.69 -15.09
CA THR A 78 1.60 -2.46 -14.17
C THR A 78 0.69 -3.41 -14.96
N VAL A 79 0.67 -4.69 -14.61
CA VAL A 79 -0.26 -5.67 -15.18
C VAL A 79 -1.42 -5.89 -14.20
N THR A 80 -2.65 -5.74 -14.68
CA THR A 80 -3.82 -5.58 -13.80
C THR A 80 -4.77 -6.78 -13.76
N ASN A 81 -4.92 -7.53 -14.86
CA ASN A 81 -5.96 -8.56 -14.98
C ASN A 81 -5.57 -9.68 -15.96
N ASP A 82 -4.38 -10.26 -15.75
CA ASP A 82 -3.91 -11.46 -16.43
C ASP A 82 -4.60 -12.71 -15.85
N GLU A 83 -4.87 -13.71 -16.70
CA GLU A 83 -5.44 -14.99 -16.28
C GLU A 83 -4.53 -15.70 -15.27
N THR A 84 -3.21 -15.52 -15.40
CA THR A 84 -2.24 -16.02 -14.46
C THR A 84 -2.01 -14.98 -13.37
N ALA A 85 -2.61 -15.19 -12.19
CA ALA A 85 -2.51 -14.23 -11.07
C ALA A 85 -1.07 -13.87 -10.66
N SER A 86 -0.09 -14.76 -10.89
CA SER A 86 1.32 -14.48 -10.62
C SER A 86 1.93 -13.44 -11.56
N ASN A 87 1.30 -13.12 -12.69
CA ASN A 87 1.76 -12.11 -13.64
C ASN A 87 1.27 -10.70 -13.27
N ASN A 88 0.21 -10.60 -12.47
CA ASN A 88 -0.34 -9.33 -12.03
C ASN A 88 0.60 -8.62 -11.04
N GLY A 89 0.70 -7.30 -11.15
CA GLY A 89 1.52 -6.44 -10.31
C GLY A 89 2.42 -5.50 -11.10
N ASP A 90 3.34 -4.86 -10.38
CA ASP A 90 4.28 -3.90 -10.95
C ASP A 90 5.50 -4.61 -11.54
N TRP A 91 5.90 -4.16 -12.72
CA TRP A 91 7.07 -4.63 -13.45
C TRP A 91 7.97 -3.44 -13.81
N GLN A 92 9.27 -3.69 -13.79
CA GLN A 92 10.29 -2.75 -14.25
C GLN A 92 10.88 -3.24 -15.56
N TRP A 93 10.87 -2.38 -16.57
CA TRP A 93 11.57 -2.59 -17.83
C TRP A 93 12.97 -1.97 -17.75
N ASP A 94 14.02 -2.76 -17.88
CA ASP A 94 15.41 -2.25 -17.90
C ASP A 94 15.94 -1.93 -19.31
N GLY A 95 15.18 -2.29 -20.36
CA GLY A 95 15.58 -2.18 -21.76
C GLY A 95 15.89 -3.52 -22.43
N ALA A 96 15.95 -4.62 -21.66
CA ALA A 96 16.19 -5.96 -22.15
C ALA A 96 15.23 -7.00 -21.54
N VAL A 97 14.93 -6.89 -20.24
CA VAL A 97 14.13 -7.85 -19.47
C VAL A 97 13.12 -7.12 -18.59
N PHE A 98 11.91 -7.69 -18.47
CA PHE A 98 10.95 -7.26 -17.45
C PHE A 98 11.24 -7.97 -16.13
N THR A 99 11.52 -7.19 -15.10
CA THR A 99 11.69 -7.68 -13.73
C THR A 99 10.46 -7.35 -12.90
N LYS A 100 9.81 -8.37 -12.32
CA LYS A 100 8.65 -8.14 -11.45
C LYS A 100 9.10 -7.53 -10.12
N SER A 101 8.36 -6.55 -9.63
CA SER A 101 8.51 -6.04 -8.27
C SER A 101 8.18 -7.13 -7.25
N ALA A 102 9.06 -7.31 -6.26
CA ALA A 102 8.77 -8.13 -5.08
C ALA A 102 7.78 -7.46 -4.11
N TYR A 103 7.55 -6.15 -4.28
CA TYR A 103 6.64 -5.38 -3.45
C TYR A 103 5.22 -5.45 -4.02
N ASP A 104 4.40 -6.31 -3.42
CA ASP A 104 2.95 -6.40 -3.65
C ASP A 104 2.22 -6.19 -2.31
N PRO A 105 1.74 -4.96 -2.04
CA PRO A 105 1.13 -4.65 -0.75
C PRO A 105 -0.15 -5.44 -0.49
N VAL A 106 -0.87 -5.88 -1.53
CA VAL A 106 -2.11 -6.66 -1.37
C VAL A 106 -1.78 -8.06 -0.86
N ASN A 107 -0.84 -8.74 -1.51
CA ASN A 107 -0.40 -10.07 -1.07
C ASN A 107 0.33 -10.02 0.28
N LEU A 108 1.17 -9.00 0.52
CA LEU A 108 1.80 -8.81 1.82
C LEU A 108 0.77 -8.61 2.94
N THR A 109 -0.23 -7.77 2.71
CA THR A 109 -1.31 -7.53 3.69
C THR A 109 -2.15 -8.78 3.90
N LYS A 110 -2.50 -9.50 2.83
CA LYS A 110 -3.22 -10.77 2.92
C LYS A 110 -2.46 -11.81 3.74
N ASN A 111 -1.17 -11.98 3.49
CA ASN A 111 -0.32 -12.86 4.26
C ASN A 111 -0.28 -12.46 5.75
N VAL A 112 -0.16 -11.16 6.05
CA VAL A 112 -0.21 -10.67 7.43
C VAL A 112 -1.56 -10.96 8.08
N ILE A 113 -2.67 -10.75 7.37
CA ILE A 113 -4.04 -11.04 7.87
C ILE A 113 -4.21 -12.54 8.10
N ASP A 114 -3.78 -13.39 7.16
CA ASP A 114 -3.92 -14.84 7.23
C ASP A 114 -3.06 -15.46 8.36
N ILE A 115 -1.88 -14.88 8.63
CA ILE A 115 -0.99 -15.27 9.73
C ILE A 115 -1.47 -14.67 11.05
N SER A 116 -2.09 -13.50 11.04
CA SER A 116 -2.66 -12.92 12.24
C SER A 116 -3.79 -13.82 12.73
N SER A 117 -3.63 -14.35 13.94
CA SER A 117 -4.61 -15.20 14.61
C SER A 117 -5.92 -14.47 14.95
N PHE A 118 -6.18 -13.30 14.37
CA PHE A 118 -7.47 -12.62 14.39
C PHE A 118 -8.40 -13.25 13.33
N LYS A 119 -8.50 -14.57 13.35
CA LYS A 119 -9.71 -15.21 12.88
C LYS A 119 -10.71 -14.93 13.98
N VAL A 120 -11.61 -13.96 13.77
CA VAL A 120 -12.93 -14.04 14.40
C VAL A 120 -13.48 -15.37 13.92
N SER A 121 -13.15 -16.43 14.66
CA SER A 121 -13.70 -17.76 14.50
C SER A 121 -15.19 -17.52 14.38
N GLN A 122 -15.73 -17.81 13.20
CA GLN A 122 -17.13 -17.65 12.92
C GLN A 122 -17.89 -18.13 14.15
N LEU A 123 -18.58 -17.19 14.82
CA LEU A 123 -19.57 -17.53 15.82
C LEU A 123 -20.67 -18.23 15.03
N ASN A 124 -20.45 -19.51 14.75
CA ASN A 124 -21.52 -20.44 14.47
C ASN A 124 -22.47 -20.25 15.66
N GLU A 125 -23.69 -19.81 15.36
CA GLU A 125 -24.70 -19.38 16.33
C GLU A 125 -25.04 -20.46 17.38
N ASN A 126 -24.50 -21.67 17.24
CA ASN A 126 -24.77 -22.82 18.13
C ASN A 126 -23.52 -23.48 18.73
N ASN A 127 -22.30 -23.01 18.47
CA ASN A 127 -21.09 -23.50 19.14
C ASN A 127 -20.22 -22.32 19.56
N ILE A 128 -20.43 -21.90 20.80
CA ILE A 128 -19.57 -21.01 21.56
C ILE A 128 -18.13 -21.55 21.47
N SER A 129 -17.35 -21.00 20.55
CA SER A 129 -15.90 -21.19 20.57
C SER A 129 -15.42 -20.45 21.81
N LEU A 130 -15.00 -21.21 22.83
CA LEU A 130 -14.25 -20.71 23.96
C LEU A 130 -13.16 -19.77 23.43
N VAL A 131 -13.37 -18.47 23.56
CA VAL A 131 -12.29 -17.52 23.33
C VAL A 131 -11.42 -17.64 24.57
N ASP A 132 -10.36 -18.44 24.45
CA ASP A 132 -9.37 -18.65 25.49
C ASP A 132 -8.56 -17.35 25.62
N PHE A 133 -9.18 -16.31 26.19
CA PHE A 133 -8.44 -15.17 26.69
C PHE A 133 -7.66 -15.71 27.87
N ARG A 134 -6.39 -16.03 27.64
CA ARG A 134 -5.42 -16.24 28.69
C ARG A 134 -4.81 -14.87 29.05
N PRO A 135 -5.40 -14.05 29.94
CA PRO A 135 -4.59 -13.06 30.61
C PRO A 135 -3.54 -13.82 31.43
N ALA A 136 -2.32 -13.28 31.53
CA ALA A 136 -1.18 -13.90 32.22
C ALA A 136 -1.38 -14.16 33.73
N SER A 137 -2.61 -14.08 34.23
CA SER A 137 -3.00 -14.33 35.61
C SER A 137 -4.30 -15.14 35.65
N GLY A 138 -4.18 -16.47 35.60
CA GLY A 138 -4.98 -17.46 36.36
C GLY A 138 -6.51 -17.41 36.41
N PHE A 139 -7.21 -16.62 35.59
CA PHE A 139 -8.67 -16.52 35.60
C PHE A 139 -9.23 -16.83 34.22
N ALA A 140 -10.07 -17.86 34.15
CA ALA A 140 -10.87 -18.20 32.98
C ALA A 140 -12.33 -17.87 33.25
N TRP A 141 -12.99 -17.26 32.27
CA TRP A 141 -14.41 -16.97 32.29
C TRP A 141 -15.11 -17.87 31.27
N ALA A 142 -16.14 -18.58 31.72
CA ALA A 142 -17.03 -19.32 30.84
C ALA A 142 -18.43 -18.72 30.96
N VAL A 143 -19.02 -18.39 29.83
CA VAL A 143 -20.42 -17.96 29.73
C VAL A 143 -21.17 -19.10 29.05
N ASN A 144 -22.22 -19.62 29.69
CA ASN A 144 -23.10 -20.60 29.07
C ASN A 144 -24.37 -19.92 28.53
N SER A 145 -25.17 -20.67 27.77
CA SER A 145 -26.43 -20.23 27.12
C SER A 145 -27.55 -19.82 28.10
N PHE A 146 -27.27 -19.73 29.40
CA PHE A 146 -28.22 -19.27 30.43
C PHE A 146 -27.89 -17.90 31.01
N ASN A 147 -27.09 -17.09 30.33
CA ASN A 147 -26.80 -15.72 30.76
C ASN A 147 -26.25 -15.66 32.22
N THR A 148 -25.47 -16.68 32.60
CA THR A 148 -24.83 -16.81 33.92
C THR A 148 -23.31 -16.85 33.75
N LEU A 149 -22.61 -16.03 34.53
CA LEU A 149 -21.16 -16.01 34.59
C LEU A 149 -20.68 -17.12 35.53
N ILE A 150 -19.86 -18.04 35.02
CA ILE A 150 -19.26 -19.11 35.82
C ILE A 150 -17.82 -18.68 36.18
N PHE A 151 -17.58 -18.48 37.48
CA PHE A 151 -16.23 -18.27 38.01
C PHE A 151 -15.60 -19.62 38.33
N CYS A 152 -14.52 -19.97 37.62
CA CYS A 152 -13.67 -21.09 38.00
C CYS A 152 -12.40 -20.53 38.65
N SER A 153 -12.25 -20.68 39.98
CA SER A 153 -10.96 -20.48 40.63
C SER A 153 -10.22 -21.81 40.64
N ALA A 154 -9.05 -21.87 40.00
CA ALA A 154 -8.19 -23.05 40.04
C ALA A 154 -7.56 -23.20 41.43
N VAL A 155 -8.30 -23.76 42.39
CA VAL A 155 -7.68 -24.29 43.61
C VAL A 155 -7.23 -25.71 43.28
N LYS A 156 -5.91 -25.90 43.15
CA LYS A 156 -5.30 -27.22 43.00
C LYS A 156 -5.80 -28.12 44.14
N ASN A 157 -6.48 -29.22 43.78
CA ASN A 157 -6.83 -30.36 44.63
C ASN A 157 -7.99 -30.24 45.67
N ALA A 158 -9.05 -29.48 45.43
CA ALA A 158 -10.32 -29.74 46.13
C ALA A 158 -11.52 -29.30 45.29
N ALA A 159 -12.64 -30.01 45.44
CA ALA A 159 -13.90 -29.90 44.68
C ALA A 159 -14.16 -28.52 44.03
N VAL A 160 -14.42 -28.55 42.71
CA VAL A 160 -14.88 -27.38 41.96
C VAL A 160 -16.26 -26.99 42.47
N ASN A 161 -16.31 -26.02 43.38
CA ASN A 161 -17.57 -25.44 43.84
C ASN A 161 -18.05 -24.44 42.79
N PHE A 162 -19.10 -24.81 42.06
CA PHE A 162 -19.78 -23.92 41.13
C PHE A 162 -20.67 -22.95 41.92
N LEU A 163 -20.31 -21.67 41.94
CA LEU A 163 -21.22 -20.61 42.40
C LEU A 163 -22.00 -20.08 41.19
N SER A 164 -23.28 -20.43 41.09
CA SER A 164 -24.21 -19.82 40.14
C SER A 164 -24.80 -18.56 40.75
N ILE A 165 -24.45 -17.38 40.23
CA ILE A 165 -25.06 -16.10 40.63
C ILE A 165 -26.10 -15.72 39.56
N PRO A 166 -27.39 -15.57 39.92
CA PRO A 166 -28.41 -15.13 38.99
C PRO A 166 -28.14 -13.70 38.46
N SER A 167 -28.41 -13.47 37.18
CA SER A 167 -28.05 -12.22 36.47
C SER A 167 -28.66 -10.94 37.07
N TRP A 168 -29.82 -11.03 37.73
CA TRP A 168 -30.48 -9.89 38.39
C TRP A 168 -29.75 -9.40 39.64
N TYR A 169 -28.78 -10.16 40.17
CA TYR A 169 -28.04 -9.80 41.38
C TYR A 169 -26.84 -8.87 41.09
N ILE A 170 -26.44 -8.72 39.82
CA ILE A 170 -25.16 -8.09 39.42
C ILE A 170 -25.36 -6.61 39.00
N SER A 171 -26.60 -6.13 38.90
CA SER A 171 -26.90 -4.79 38.35
C SER A 171 -26.52 -3.61 39.27
N ASN A 172 -25.92 -3.84 40.44
CA ASN A 172 -25.62 -2.78 41.43
C ASN A 172 -24.24 -2.89 42.11
N PHE A 173 -23.30 -3.71 41.61
CA PHE A 173 -21.96 -3.80 42.20
C PHE A 173 -20.87 -3.50 41.17
N ASP A 174 -20.18 -2.37 41.32
CA ASP A 174 -19.02 -2.04 40.49
C ASP A 174 -17.81 -2.97 40.78
N TYR A 175 -17.71 -3.57 41.97
CA TYR A 175 -16.69 -4.59 42.25
C TYR A 175 -17.13 -5.59 43.33
N LEU A 176 -17.27 -6.87 42.95
CA LEU A 176 -17.43 -7.97 43.90
C LEU A 176 -16.05 -8.44 44.38
N ARG A 177 -15.56 -7.93 45.51
CA ARG A 177 -14.37 -8.51 46.17
C ARG A 177 -14.80 -9.65 47.10
N VAL A 178 -14.69 -10.88 46.61
CA VAL A 178 -14.81 -12.06 47.46
C VAL A 178 -13.54 -12.17 48.30
N ARG A 179 -13.65 -11.94 49.62
CA ARG A 179 -12.59 -12.28 50.58
C ARG A 179 -12.78 -13.76 50.95
N VAL A 180 -11.83 -14.59 50.56
CA VAL A 180 -11.74 -15.98 51.04
C VAL A 180 -11.26 -15.91 52.50
N LEU A 181 -12.04 -16.47 53.43
CA LEU A 181 -11.60 -16.76 54.81
C LEU A 181 -11.01 -18.17 54.84
#